data_AF-A0A965LF95-F1
#
_entry.id   AF-A0A965LF95-F1
#
_cell.length_a   1.000
_cell.length_b   1.000
_cell.length_c   1.000
_cell.angle_alpha   90.00
_cell.angle_beta   90.00
_cell.angle_gamma   90.00
#
_symmetry.space_group_name_H-M   'P 1'
#
loop_
_entity.id
_entity.type
_entity.pdbx_description
1 polymer ?
#
loop_
_entity_poly.entity_id
_entity_poly.type
_entity_poly.pdbx_seq_one_letter_code
_entity_poly.pdbx_strand_id
1 'polypeptide(L)'
;MNEQFTYGELQSEKLTTESNIARQIVKEINTFGINDRQRWLIMYYLSLELETVEDMKELSSFIREKKGNSLFVTKIYGQEEDNG
;
A
#
# COMPACT_ATOMS: atom_id res chain seq x y z
N MET A 1 -8.38 -20.57 -30.08
CA MET A 1 -6.92 -20.63 -29.93
C MET A 1 -6.33 -19.57 -30.83
N ASN A 2 -5.63 -18.60 -30.26
CA ASN A 2 -4.59 -17.82 -30.94
C ASN A 2 -3.67 -17.35 -29.81
N GLU A 3 -2.74 -18.24 -29.45
CA GLU A 3 -1.58 -17.87 -28.63
C GLU A 3 -0.68 -17.00 -29.51
N GLN A 4 -0.81 -15.69 -29.33
CA GLN A 4 0.06 -14.73 -29.99
C GLN A 4 1.37 -14.68 -29.17
N PHE A 5 2.33 -15.52 -29.56
CA PHE A 5 3.69 -15.49 -29.03
C PHE A 5 4.36 -14.16 -29.45
N THR A 6 4.42 -13.18 -28.55
CA THR A 6 5.18 -11.95 -28.76
C THR A 6 6.64 -12.20 -28.40
N TYR A 7 7.44 -12.53 -29.42
CA TYR A 7 8.89 -12.64 -29.31
C TYR A 7 9.48 -11.24 -29.07
N GLY A 8 10.07 -10.99 -27.89
CA GLY A 8 11.00 -9.86 -27.70
C GLY A 8 10.49 -8.58 -27.03
N GLU A 9 9.51 -8.62 -26.11
CA GLU A 9 9.37 -7.49 -25.17
C GLU A 9 10.67 -7.34 -24.38
N LEU A 10 11.36 -6.21 -24.55
CA LEU A 10 12.52 -5.90 -23.74
C LEU A 10 12.04 -5.75 -22.29
N GLN A 11 12.77 -6.32 -21.31
CA GLN A 11 12.42 -6.19 -19.89
C GLN A 11 12.16 -4.72 -19.48
N SER A 12 12.84 -3.78 -20.13
CA SER A 12 12.62 -2.33 -19.97
C SER A 12 11.22 -1.87 -20.39
N GLU A 13 10.63 -2.45 -21.45
CA GLU A 13 9.29 -2.11 -21.93
C GLU A 13 8.22 -2.63 -20.97
N LYS A 14 8.42 -3.84 -20.42
CA LYS A 14 7.55 -4.40 -19.38
C LYS A 14 7.55 -3.52 -18.13
N LEU A 15 8.73 -3.19 -17.61
CA LEU A 15 8.88 -2.29 -16.45
C LEU A 15 8.29 -0.90 -16.70
N THR A 16 8.43 -0.38 -17.92
CA THR A 16 7.83 0.91 -18.31
C THR A 16 6.30 0.83 -18.30
N THR A 17 5.74 -0.26 -18.82
CA THR A 17 4.30 -0.50 -18.84
C THR A 17 3.73 -0.63 -17.43
N GLU A 18 4.36 -1.43 -16.58
CA GLU A 18 3.99 -1.58 -15.16
C GLU A 18 4.05 -0.23 -14.42
N SER A 19 5.10 0.56 -14.65
CA SER A 19 5.23 1.90 -14.07
C SER A 19 4.12 2.85 -14.53
N ASN A 20 3.75 2.81 -15.81
CA ASN A 20 2.66 3.62 -16.34
C ASN A 20 1.30 3.23 -15.75
N ILE A 21 1.04 1.93 -15.56
CA ILE A 21 -0.16 1.43 -14.89
C ILE A 21 -0.21 1.94 -13.44
N ALA A 22 0.90 1.82 -12.69
CA ALA A 22 0.97 2.32 -11.32
C ALA A 22 0.68 3.84 -11.24
N ARG A 23 1.19 4.64 -12.19
CA ARG A 23 0.88 6.09 -12.28
C ARG A 23 -0.60 6.36 -12.53
N GLN A 24 -1.24 5.56 -13.39
CA GLN A 24 -2.68 5.68 -13.64
C GLN A 24 -3.50 5.38 -12.38
N ILE A 25 -3.14 4.33 -11.64
CA ILE A 25 -3.78 4.01 -10.35
C ILE A 25 -3.64 5.17 -9.37
N VAL A 26 -2.44 5.74 -9.23
CA VAL A 26 -2.21 6.90 -8.35
C VAL A 26 -3.03 8.12 -8.79
N LYS A 27 -3.18 8.34 -10.10
CA LYS A 27 -4.02 9.41 -10.63
C LYS A 27 -5.48 9.21 -10.22
N GLU A 28 -6.03 8.02 -10.41
CA GLU A 28 -7.41 7.70 -10.01
C GLU A 28 -7.61 7.84 -8.50
N ILE A 29 -6.68 7.34 -7.68
CA ILE A 29 -6.69 7.52 -6.22
C ILE A 29 -6.76 9.02 -5.84
N ASN A 30 -6.00 9.87 -6.52
CA ASN A 30 -6.02 11.31 -6.27
C ASN A 30 -7.33 11.98 -6.71
N THR A 31 -8.00 11.46 -7.74
CA THR A 31 -9.33 11.94 -8.17
C THR A 31 -10.38 11.79 -7.07
N PHE A 32 -10.26 10.77 -6.19
CA PHE A 32 -11.15 10.63 -5.02
C PHE A 32 -10.97 11.74 -3.96
N GLY A 33 -9.94 12.59 -4.06
CA GLY A 33 -9.74 13.71 -3.14
C GLY A 33 -9.17 13.30 -1.79
N ILE A 34 -8.31 12.28 -1.75
CA ILE A 34 -7.77 11.77 -0.49
C ILE A 34 -6.79 12.74 0.19
N ASN A 35 -6.82 12.77 1.52
CA ASN A 35 -5.88 13.52 2.35
C ASN A 35 -4.58 12.71 2.63
N ASP A 36 -3.60 13.35 3.25
CA ASP A 36 -2.30 12.71 3.53
C ASP A 36 -2.42 11.48 4.44
N ARG A 37 -3.29 11.52 5.45
CA ARG A 37 -3.55 10.37 6.32
C ARG A 37 -4.07 9.16 5.53
N GLN A 38 -4.98 9.40 4.59
CA GLN A 38 -5.52 8.35 3.71
C GLN A 38 -4.44 7.81 2.76
N ARG A 39 -3.53 8.64 2.24
CA ARG A 39 -2.38 8.16 1.44
C ARG A 39 -1.53 7.16 2.22
N TRP A 40 -1.21 7.46 3.48
CA TRP A 40 -0.47 6.56 4.34
C TRP A 40 -1.21 5.25 4.64
N LEU A 41 -2.53 5.29 4.84
CA LEU A 41 -3.34 4.07 4.98
C LEU A 41 -3.33 3.23 3.71
N ILE A 42 -3.43 3.85 2.54
CA ILE A 42 -3.39 3.12 1.25
C ILE A 42 -2.03 2.46 1.05
N MET A 43 -0.93 3.18 1.32
CA MET A 43 0.42 2.58 1.28
C MET A 43 0.54 1.39 2.26
N TYR A 44 -0.03 1.52 3.46
CA TYR A 44 -0.07 0.42 4.41
C TYR A 44 -0.85 -0.77 3.86
N TYR A 45 -2.05 -0.58 3.31
CA TYR A 45 -2.83 -1.68 2.75
C TYR A 45 -2.17 -2.33 1.55
N LEU A 46 -1.60 -1.54 0.62
CA LEU A 46 -0.83 -2.07 -0.50
C LEU A 46 0.39 -2.89 -0.05
N SER A 47 1.03 -2.51 1.06
CA SER A 47 2.15 -3.28 1.61
C SER A 47 1.76 -4.67 2.10
N LEU A 48 0.49 -4.85 2.53
CA LEU A 48 -0.01 -6.16 2.99
C LEU A 48 -0.30 -7.11 1.84
N GLU A 49 -0.41 -6.61 0.61
CA GLU A 49 -0.68 -7.40 -0.60
C GLU A 49 0.61 -7.86 -1.29
N LEU A 50 1.79 -7.53 -0.74
CA LEU A 50 3.06 -7.99 -1.30
C LEU A 50 3.22 -9.51 -1.13
N GLU A 51 3.59 -10.19 -2.22
CA GLU A 51 3.75 -11.65 -2.25
C GLU A 51 4.93 -12.12 -1.39
N THR A 52 6.00 -11.33 -1.32
CA THR A 52 7.16 -11.60 -0.49
C THR A 52 6.85 -11.27 0.97
N VAL A 53 6.83 -12.29 1.83
CA VAL A 53 6.56 -12.11 3.28
C VAL A 53 7.57 -11.16 3.94
N GLU A 54 8.83 -11.17 3.51
CA GLU A 54 9.88 -10.27 3.98
C GLU A 54 9.52 -8.81 3.66
N ASP A 55 9.32 -8.49 2.38
CA ASP A 55 8.97 -7.13 1.92
C ASP A 55 7.66 -6.63 2.53
N MET A 56 6.65 -7.51 2.63
CA MET A 56 5.38 -7.23 3.28
C MET A 56 5.60 -6.79 4.74
N LYS A 57 6.42 -7.54 5.50
CA LYS A 57 6.72 -7.22 6.90
C LYS A 57 7.54 -5.95 7.02
N GLU A 58 8.57 -5.79 6.19
CA GLU A 58 9.47 -4.63 6.25
C GLU A 58 8.70 -3.34 6.00
N LEU A 59 7.95 -3.27 4.90
CA LEU A 59 7.23 -2.06 4.51
C LEU A 59 6.06 -1.76 5.46
N SER A 60 5.27 -2.77 5.84
CA SER A 60 4.16 -2.58 6.77
C SER A 60 4.63 -2.14 8.17
N SER A 61 5.79 -2.65 8.63
CA SER A 61 6.40 -2.26 9.90
C SER A 61 6.96 -0.85 9.84
N PHE A 62 7.67 -0.49 8.76
CA PHE A 62 8.17 0.87 8.53
C PHE A 62 7.05 1.91 8.61
N ILE A 63 5.90 1.64 7.96
CA ILE A 63 4.76 2.56 7.99
C ILE A 63 4.17 2.66 9.41
N ARG A 64 4.07 1.54 10.13
CA ARG A 64 3.60 1.51 11.53
C ARG A 64 4.53 2.29 12.46
N GLU A 65 5.84 2.17 12.30
CA GLU A 65 6.81 2.94 13.09
C GLU A 65 6.69 4.43 12.79
N LYS A 66 6.62 4.81 11.50
CA LYS A 66 6.63 6.21 11.10
C LYS A 66 5.36 6.97 11.44
N LYS A 67 4.20 6.29 11.34
CA LYS A 67 2.88 6.93 11.38
C LYS A 67 1.85 6.21 12.25
N GLY A 68 2.19 5.11 12.92
CA GLY A 68 1.25 4.22 13.60
C GLY A 68 0.28 4.92 14.53
N ASN A 69 0.77 5.82 15.39
CA ASN A 69 -0.04 6.58 16.35
C ASN A 69 -1.08 7.51 15.68
N SER A 70 -0.83 7.92 14.43
CA SER A 70 -1.72 8.80 13.65
C SER A 70 -2.68 8.02 12.73
N LEU A 71 -2.34 6.78 12.39
CA LEU A 71 -3.11 5.94 11.48
C LEU A 71 -4.05 5.01 12.23
N PHE A 72 -3.56 4.37 13.29
CA PHE A 72 -4.26 3.35 14.05
C PHE A 72 -4.61 3.88 15.43
N VAL A 73 -5.89 3.76 15.81
CA VAL A 73 -6.32 4.08 17.16
C VAL A 73 -5.78 3.00 18.08
N THR A 74 -4.75 3.32 18.85
CA THR A 74 -4.38 2.51 20.00
C THR A 74 -5.43 2.78 21.07
N LYS A 75 -6.38 1.85 21.27
CA LYS A 75 -7.30 1.91 22.41
C LYS A 75 -6.48 1.73 23.70
N ILE A 76 -5.87 2.80 24.21
CA ILE A 76 -5.32 2.89 25.57
C ILE A 76 -6.19 3.85 26.37
N TYR A 77 -7.48 3.59 26.42
CA TYR A 77 -8.44 4.21 27.37
C TYR A 77 -9.50 3.16 27.69
N GLY A 78 -9.14 2.18 28.51
CA GLY A 78 -10.01 1.08 28.93
C GLY A 78 -9.55 0.36 30.20
N GLN A 79 -8.73 1.00 31.02
CA GLN A 79 -8.44 0.62 32.40
C GLN A 79 -8.41 1.92 33.21
N GLU A 80 -8.98 1.91 34.42
CA GLU A 80 -9.54 3.06 35.18
C GLU A 80 -10.96 3.39 34.64
N GLU A 81 -12.09 3.00 35.23
CA GLU A 81 -12.46 2.86 36.64
C GLU A 81 -13.54 1.77 36.77
N ASP A 82 -13.33 0.76 37.62
CA ASP A 82 -14.43 0.04 38.28
C ASP A 82 -13.96 -0.34 39.70
N ASN A 83 -13.93 0.68 40.55
CA ASN A 83 -14.00 0.52 42.00
C ASN A 83 -15.31 1.17 42.43
N GLY A 84 -16.39 0.38 42.45
CA GLY A 84 -17.70 0.73 42.98
C GLY A 84 -18.34 -0.47 43.67
#